data_AF-A0A840STX4-F1
#
_entry.id   AF-A0A840STX4-F1
#
_cell.length_a   1.000
_cell.length_b   1.000
_cell.length_c   1.000
_cell.angle_alpha   90.00
_cell.angle_beta   90.00
_cell.angle_gamma   90.00
#
_symmetry.space_group_name_H-M   'P 1'
#
loop_
_entity.id
_entity.type
_entity.pdbx_description
1 polymer ?
#
loop_
_entity_poly.entity_id
_entity_poly.type
_entity_poly.pdbx_seq_one_letter_code
_entity_poly.pdbx_strand_id
1 'polypeptide(L)'
;MHTPAPDAGEPFDLEARPSLADAERAARTLLRWAGSGAADLADPAVAAVLARAAEASYPMLSRTYPADFTTDPAYIATLPDLQNGPDSLIKGAKTGIQHVGISNFRLPIRFHTRSGGDVQLETSVTGSVSLEADKKGINMSRIMRSFYRHAETQFSFEVVDAVLDSYLRDLDSYDARIMLRFSYPMLKRSLRSGLEGYQYYNIALEMAKTATSRQKIIHLDYVYSSTCPCSLELSEHARRTRGQIATPHSQRSVARVSVEVTGDEVLWFEDLVGLCNDAIPTETQVMVKREDEQAFAELNGSNAIFVEDAVRLLCESLGRDARIGDFRVVASHQESLHSHDAVSVLTMGETFRQKSFDPRLFDSLYHVG
;
A
#
# COMPACT_ATOMS: atom_id res chain seq x y z
N MET A 1 75.23 -56.92 -44.80
CA MET A 1 74.88 -56.36 -43.49
C MET A 1 73.53 -55.69 -43.63
N HIS A 2 72.52 -56.22 -42.96
CA HIS A 2 71.11 -55.84 -43.08
C HIS A 2 70.80 -54.77 -42.03
N THR A 3 70.27 -53.63 -42.44
CA THR A 3 69.74 -52.60 -41.54
C THR A 3 68.21 -52.69 -41.59
N PRO A 4 67.50 -52.75 -40.44
CA PRO A 4 66.07 -53.06 -40.40
C PRO A 4 65.18 -51.84 -40.67
N ALA A 5 63.94 -52.13 -41.09
CA ALA A 5 62.87 -51.18 -41.41
C ALA A 5 62.31 -50.46 -40.16
N PRO A 6 61.71 -49.26 -40.31
CA PRO A 6 61.04 -48.56 -39.22
C PRO A 6 59.71 -49.24 -38.87
N ASP A 7 59.51 -49.41 -37.57
CA ASP A 7 58.36 -50.08 -36.95
C ASP A 7 57.08 -49.24 -37.10
N ALA A 8 55.97 -49.92 -37.36
CA ALA A 8 54.66 -49.33 -37.60
C ALA A 8 54.02 -48.93 -36.25
N GLY A 9 53.50 -47.70 -36.16
CA GLY A 9 52.81 -47.21 -34.98
C GLY A 9 51.58 -48.05 -34.61
N GLU A 10 51.42 -48.31 -33.31
CA GLU A 10 50.25 -49.00 -32.76
C GLU A 10 48.94 -48.22 -33.01
N PRO A 11 47.77 -48.91 -33.13
CA PRO A 11 46.50 -48.26 -33.42
C PRO A 11 45.98 -47.50 -32.19
N PHE A 12 45.52 -46.27 -32.40
CA PHE A 12 44.85 -45.46 -31.37
C PHE A 12 43.45 -46.06 -31.11
N ASP A 13 43.23 -46.65 -29.94
CA ASP A 13 41.93 -47.16 -29.51
C ASP A 13 40.98 -45.97 -29.21
N LEU A 14 39.94 -45.82 -30.03
CA LEU A 14 38.97 -44.72 -29.97
C LEU A 14 37.89 -44.92 -28.89
N GLU A 15 37.80 -46.10 -28.25
CA GLU A 15 36.75 -46.38 -27.25
C GLU A 15 37.23 -46.33 -25.79
N ALA A 16 38.53 -46.22 -25.54
CA ALA A 16 39.07 -46.10 -24.18
C ALA A 16 38.88 -44.67 -23.63
N ARG A 17 38.24 -44.53 -22.47
CA ARG A 17 38.10 -43.23 -21.78
C ARG A 17 39.51 -42.68 -21.46
N PRO A 18 39.88 -41.47 -21.94
CA PRO A 18 41.21 -40.92 -21.73
C PRO A 18 41.57 -40.80 -20.25
N SER A 19 42.85 -40.96 -19.91
CA SER A 19 43.32 -40.70 -18.54
C SER A 19 43.24 -39.20 -18.21
N LEU A 20 43.27 -38.85 -16.92
CA LEU A 20 43.31 -37.44 -16.49
C LEU A 20 44.51 -36.69 -17.10
N ALA A 21 45.67 -37.36 -17.19
CA ALA A 21 46.87 -36.80 -17.81
C ALA A 21 46.68 -36.54 -19.31
N ASP A 22 45.92 -37.37 -20.01
CA ASP A 22 45.60 -37.18 -21.42
C ASP A 22 44.62 -36.00 -21.60
N ALA A 23 43.62 -35.90 -20.75
CA ALA A 23 42.66 -34.79 -20.73
C ALA A 23 43.36 -33.44 -20.46
N GLU A 24 44.29 -33.38 -19.51
CA GLU A 24 45.07 -32.17 -19.25
C GLU A 24 46.02 -31.79 -20.39
N ARG A 25 46.67 -32.77 -21.03
CA ARG A 25 47.50 -32.51 -22.22
C ARG A 25 46.66 -32.01 -23.38
N ALA A 26 45.46 -32.56 -23.58
CA ALA A 26 44.51 -32.09 -24.58
C ALA A 26 44.05 -30.66 -24.27
N ALA A 27 43.67 -30.36 -23.02
CA ALA A 27 43.26 -29.02 -22.59
C ALA A 27 44.37 -27.97 -22.80
N ARG A 28 45.62 -28.27 -22.41
CA ARG A 28 46.78 -27.39 -22.65
C ARG A 28 47.08 -27.18 -24.14
N THR A 29 46.82 -28.18 -24.97
CA THR A 29 46.99 -28.09 -26.43
C THR A 29 45.89 -27.24 -27.04
N LEU A 30 44.63 -27.45 -26.65
CA LEU A 30 43.48 -26.67 -27.09
C LEU A 30 43.58 -25.20 -26.66
N LEU A 31 44.02 -24.91 -25.42
CA LEU A 31 44.24 -23.54 -24.95
C LEU A 31 45.36 -22.82 -25.70
N ARG A 32 46.44 -23.52 -26.07
CA ARG A 32 47.52 -22.96 -26.91
C ARG A 32 47.08 -22.72 -28.35
N TRP A 33 46.21 -23.59 -28.87
CA TRP A 33 45.64 -23.47 -30.22
C TRP A 33 44.60 -22.34 -30.29
N ALA A 34 43.75 -22.21 -29.27
CA ALA A 34 42.66 -21.23 -29.16
C ALA A 34 43.11 -19.77 -28.92
N GLY A 35 44.38 -19.43 -29.23
CA GLY A 35 44.86 -18.05 -29.24
C GLY A 35 43.98 -17.13 -30.10
N SER A 36 44.19 -15.82 -30.00
CA SER A 36 43.33 -14.80 -30.61
C SER A 36 43.16 -15.01 -32.13
N GLY A 37 42.02 -15.59 -32.52
CA GLY A 37 41.61 -15.76 -33.93
C GLY A 37 41.25 -17.19 -34.37
N ALA A 38 41.37 -18.21 -33.52
CA ALA A 38 41.17 -19.61 -33.94
C ALA A 38 39.70 -20.11 -33.98
N ALA A 39 38.75 -19.36 -33.43
CA ALA A 39 37.35 -19.81 -33.31
C ALA A 39 36.64 -19.93 -34.67
N ASP A 40 37.02 -19.13 -35.66
CA ASP A 40 36.36 -19.08 -36.98
C ASP A 40 36.81 -20.21 -37.93
N LEU A 41 37.82 -21.01 -37.54
CA LEU A 41 38.40 -22.11 -38.32
C LEU A 41 38.18 -23.48 -37.66
N ALA A 42 37.43 -23.54 -36.57
CA ALA A 42 37.21 -24.75 -35.78
C ALA A 42 36.08 -25.62 -36.35
N ASP A 43 36.28 -26.95 -36.34
CA ASP A 43 35.17 -27.91 -36.47
C ASP A 43 34.11 -27.64 -35.36
N PRO A 44 32.79 -27.78 -35.64
CA PRO A 44 31.72 -27.50 -34.68
C PRO A 44 31.89 -28.18 -33.32
N ALA A 45 32.47 -29.40 -33.28
CA ALA A 45 32.72 -30.11 -32.03
C ALA A 45 33.81 -29.43 -31.18
N VAL A 46 34.86 -28.90 -31.82
CA VAL A 46 35.96 -28.20 -31.15
C VAL A 46 35.48 -26.82 -30.67
N ALA A 47 34.67 -26.13 -31.46
CA ALA A 47 34.04 -24.86 -31.05
C ALA A 47 33.15 -25.05 -29.80
N ALA A 48 32.36 -26.14 -29.75
CA ALA A 48 31.52 -26.45 -28.58
C ALA A 48 32.35 -26.75 -27.31
N VAL A 49 33.50 -27.42 -27.44
CA VAL A 49 34.42 -27.68 -26.33
C VAL A 49 35.05 -26.38 -25.82
N LEU A 50 35.46 -25.48 -26.72
CA LEU A 50 36.03 -24.19 -26.35
C LEU A 50 35.00 -23.26 -25.71
N ALA A 51 33.75 -23.24 -26.20
CA ALA A 51 32.66 -22.50 -25.59
C ALA A 51 32.37 -23.01 -24.16
N ARG A 52 32.33 -24.33 -23.95
CA ARG A 52 32.18 -24.92 -22.61
C ARG A 52 33.38 -24.65 -21.68
N ALA A 53 34.59 -24.58 -22.23
CA ALA A 53 35.78 -24.22 -21.47
C ALA A 53 35.79 -22.73 -21.08
N ALA A 54 35.27 -21.85 -21.95
CA ALA A 54 35.04 -20.45 -21.62
C ALA A 54 33.93 -20.27 -20.57
N GLU A 55 32.85 -21.07 -20.63
CA GLU A 55 31.85 -21.15 -19.56
C GLU A 55 32.45 -21.67 -18.24
N ALA A 56 33.43 -22.57 -18.30
CA ALA A 56 34.17 -23.06 -17.13
C ALA A 56 35.10 -22.01 -16.49
N SER A 57 35.32 -20.86 -17.15
CA SER A 57 35.99 -19.69 -16.56
C SER A 57 35.08 -18.87 -15.63
N TYR A 58 33.78 -19.19 -15.58
CA TYR A 58 32.87 -18.59 -14.62
C TYR A 58 33.14 -19.19 -13.23
N PRO A 59 33.35 -18.37 -12.18
CA PRO A 59 33.69 -18.89 -10.86
C PRO A 59 32.58 -19.81 -10.36
N MET A 60 32.97 -21.00 -9.87
CA MET A 60 32.04 -21.89 -9.19
C MET A 60 31.60 -21.24 -7.88
N LEU A 61 30.35 -20.78 -7.83
CA LEU A 61 29.76 -20.21 -6.62
C LEU A 61 29.36 -21.34 -5.67
N SER A 62 29.62 -21.16 -4.37
CA SER A 62 29.13 -22.09 -3.34
C SER A 62 27.60 -22.16 -3.38
N ARG A 63 27.06 -23.37 -3.33
CA ARG A 63 25.62 -23.63 -3.16
C ARG A 63 25.23 -23.88 -1.71
N THR A 64 26.21 -23.97 -0.82
CA THR A 64 26.00 -24.17 0.61
C THR A 64 25.91 -22.81 1.28
N TYR A 65 24.79 -22.56 1.98
CA TYR A 65 24.66 -21.38 2.83
C TYR A 65 25.61 -21.51 4.03
N PRO A 66 26.54 -20.56 4.25
CA PRO A 66 27.50 -20.66 5.34
C PRO A 66 26.83 -20.26 6.66
N ALA A 67 26.22 -21.24 7.35
CA ALA A 67 25.48 -21.00 8.60
C ALA A 67 26.33 -20.38 9.72
N ASP A 68 27.63 -20.64 9.72
CA ASP A 68 28.59 -20.14 10.72
C ASP A 68 29.19 -18.77 10.35
N PHE A 69 28.86 -18.25 9.17
CA PHE A 69 29.33 -16.93 8.75
C PHE A 69 28.64 -15.83 9.57
N THR A 70 29.43 -15.08 10.31
CA THR A 70 28.99 -13.91 11.06
C THR A 70 29.69 -12.68 10.54
N THR A 71 28.97 -11.56 10.47
CA THR A 71 29.51 -10.29 9.98
C THR A 71 29.96 -9.42 11.15
N ASP A 72 31.17 -8.88 11.07
CA ASP A 72 31.64 -7.83 11.98
C ASP A 72 31.58 -6.44 11.31
N PRO A 73 31.78 -5.34 12.06
CA PRO A 73 31.76 -4.00 11.48
C PRO A 73 32.78 -3.79 10.36
N ALA A 74 33.93 -4.48 10.40
CA ALA A 74 34.97 -4.36 9.40
C ALA A 74 34.51 -4.97 8.06
N TYR A 75 33.91 -6.15 8.07
CA TYR A 75 33.32 -6.78 6.90
C TYR A 75 32.15 -5.96 6.35
N ILE A 76 31.26 -5.47 7.22
CA ILE A 76 30.12 -4.65 6.81
C ILE A 76 30.59 -3.40 6.05
N ALA A 77 31.70 -2.77 6.48
CA ALA A 77 32.28 -1.61 5.79
C ALA A 77 32.84 -1.92 4.39
N THR A 78 33.12 -3.20 4.08
CA THR A 78 33.52 -3.62 2.72
C THR A 78 32.34 -3.84 1.78
N LEU A 79 31.11 -3.90 2.31
CA LEU A 79 29.93 -4.12 1.49
C LEU A 79 29.64 -2.90 0.61
N PRO A 80 29.26 -3.10 -0.66
CA PRO A 80 29.01 -1.99 -1.57
C PRO A 80 27.71 -1.26 -1.19
N ASP A 81 27.81 0.06 -0.98
CA ASP A 81 26.66 0.93 -0.72
C ASP A 81 26.25 1.67 -2.00
N LEU A 82 25.43 1.00 -2.82
CA LEU A 82 24.93 1.58 -4.06
C LEU A 82 23.93 2.73 -3.83
N GLN A 83 23.34 2.85 -2.63
CA GLN A 83 22.33 3.87 -2.35
C GLN A 83 22.98 5.22 -2.08
N ASN A 84 24.13 5.22 -1.41
CA ASN A 84 24.99 6.40 -1.20
C ASN A 84 26.13 6.50 -2.22
N GLY A 85 26.06 5.73 -3.32
CA GLY A 85 27.02 5.77 -4.40
C GLY A 85 26.98 7.09 -5.19
N PRO A 86 27.98 7.34 -6.06
CA PRO A 86 28.08 8.60 -6.80
C PRO A 86 26.86 8.84 -7.70
N ASP A 87 26.56 10.12 -7.91
CA ASP A 87 25.45 10.61 -8.75
C ASP A 87 25.48 10.09 -10.21
N SER A 88 26.65 9.66 -10.69
CA SER A 88 26.87 9.00 -11.98
C SER A 88 26.13 7.66 -12.11
N LEU A 89 25.73 7.05 -10.99
CA LEU A 89 24.93 5.83 -10.98
C LEU A 89 23.42 6.10 -11.13
N ILE A 90 22.97 7.36 -11.11
CA ILE A 90 21.57 7.73 -11.33
C ILE A 90 21.21 7.48 -12.79
N LYS A 91 20.05 6.82 -13.02
CA LYS A 91 19.52 6.57 -14.36
C LYS A 91 18.38 7.54 -14.64
N GLY A 92 18.44 8.23 -15.77
CA GLY A 92 17.41 9.19 -16.20
C GLY A 92 17.69 10.61 -15.73
N ALA A 93 16.64 11.43 -15.68
CA ALA A 93 16.75 12.82 -15.26
C ALA A 93 17.07 12.91 -13.76
N LYS A 94 18.07 13.73 -13.41
CA LYS A 94 18.39 14.08 -12.02
C LYS A 94 17.37 15.10 -11.54
N THR A 95 16.24 14.61 -11.03
CA THR A 95 15.15 15.44 -10.51
C THR A 95 14.78 14.99 -9.10
N GLY A 96 14.31 15.92 -8.29
CA GLY A 96 13.78 15.58 -6.97
C GLY A 96 12.56 14.68 -7.11
N ILE A 97 12.49 13.65 -6.26
CA ILE A 97 11.35 12.74 -6.15
C ILE A 97 10.51 13.19 -4.96
N GLN A 98 9.22 13.44 -5.17
CA GLN A 98 8.34 13.95 -4.11
C GLN A 98 8.05 12.87 -3.06
N HIS A 99 7.88 11.61 -3.48
CA HIS A 99 7.62 10.49 -2.58
C HIS A 99 8.36 9.23 -3.04
N VAL A 100 9.23 8.71 -2.18
CA VAL A 100 9.84 7.39 -2.29
C VAL A 100 9.81 6.71 -0.93
N GLY A 101 9.50 5.41 -0.88
CA GLY A 101 9.24 4.75 0.39
C GLY A 101 8.75 3.31 0.26
N ILE A 102 8.14 2.84 1.34
CA ILE A 102 7.50 1.52 1.44
C ILE A 102 5.99 1.68 1.57
N SER A 103 5.27 0.69 1.06
CA SER A 103 3.80 0.66 1.13
C SER A 103 3.33 -0.71 1.62
N ASN A 104 2.23 -0.68 2.37
CA ASN A 104 1.48 -1.85 2.81
C ASN A 104 2.27 -2.90 3.64
N PHE A 105 3.20 -2.47 4.50
CA PHE A 105 3.72 -3.37 5.53
C PHE A 105 2.78 -3.40 6.72
N ARG A 106 2.68 -4.52 7.44
CA ARG A 106 1.68 -4.70 8.51
C ARG A 106 2.33 -4.79 9.88
N LEU A 107 1.75 -4.09 10.86
CA LEU A 107 2.13 -4.15 12.26
C LEU A 107 0.90 -4.24 13.17
N PRO A 108 0.97 -4.97 14.29
CA PRO A 108 -0.06 -4.91 15.32
C PRO A 108 0.14 -3.64 16.17
N ILE A 109 -0.78 -2.69 16.08
CA ILE A 109 -0.69 -1.37 16.72
C ILE A 109 -1.82 -1.23 17.76
N ARG A 110 -1.52 -0.64 18.92
CA ARG A 110 -2.53 -0.35 19.96
C ARG A 110 -3.08 1.07 19.79
N PHE A 111 -4.40 1.22 19.76
CA PHE A 111 -5.11 2.51 19.67
C PHE A 111 -5.95 2.73 20.92
N HIS A 112 -5.98 3.97 21.42
CA HIS A 112 -6.87 4.38 22.50
C HIS A 112 -8.32 4.52 22.01
N THR A 113 -9.27 4.20 22.88
CA THR A 113 -10.70 4.40 22.66
C THR A 113 -11.20 5.58 23.49
N ARG A 114 -12.28 6.24 23.05
CA ARG A 114 -12.89 7.36 23.79
C ARG A 114 -13.36 6.96 25.19
N SER A 115 -13.69 5.68 25.38
CA SER A 115 -14.09 5.11 26.67
C SER A 115 -12.94 4.85 27.65
N GLY A 116 -11.69 5.15 27.26
CA GLY A 116 -10.51 5.00 28.11
C GLY A 116 -9.87 3.60 28.10
N GLY A 117 -10.16 2.78 27.08
CA GLY A 117 -9.52 1.49 26.85
C GLY A 117 -8.55 1.51 25.66
N ASP A 118 -7.92 0.37 25.39
CA ASP A 118 -7.01 0.16 24.26
C ASP A 118 -7.48 -1.01 23.40
N VAL A 119 -7.31 -0.90 22.08
CA VAL A 119 -7.54 -2.00 21.13
C VAL A 119 -6.28 -2.24 20.28
N GLN A 120 -5.85 -3.49 20.16
CA GLN A 120 -4.75 -3.87 19.28
C GLN A 120 -5.29 -4.29 17.91
N LEU A 121 -4.90 -3.59 16.86
CA LEU A 121 -5.38 -3.79 15.50
C LEU A 121 -4.22 -4.09 14.55
N GLU A 122 -4.46 -5.01 13.61
CA GLU A 122 -3.58 -5.13 12.44
C GLU A 122 -3.67 -3.84 11.62
N THR A 123 -2.52 -3.20 11.40
CA THR A 123 -2.44 -1.90 10.75
C THR A 123 -1.50 -1.96 9.56
N SER A 124 -2.01 -1.58 8.39
CA SER A 124 -1.22 -1.38 7.17
C SER A 124 -0.53 -0.03 7.23
N VAL A 125 0.77 0.01 7.00
CA VAL A 125 1.58 1.21 7.09
C VAL A 125 2.24 1.50 5.74
N THR A 126 2.18 2.77 5.35
CA THR A 126 2.87 3.34 4.18
C THR A 126 3.69 4.51 4.67
N GLY A 127 4.98 4.53 4.36
CA GLY A 127 5.90 5.58 4.77
C GLY A 127 6.76 6.01 3.59
N SER A 128 6.85 7.31 3.35
CA SER A 128 7.61 7.89 2.23
C SER A 128 8.25 9.23 2.59
N VAL A 129 9.30 9.60 1.86
CA VAL A 129 9.99 10.90 1.93
C VAL A 129 10.20 11.50 0.55
N SER A 130 10.51 12.78 0.51
CA SER A 130 11.17 13.39 -0.64
C SER A 130 12.64 12.97 -0.73
N LEU A 131 13.13 12.88 -1.97
CA LEU A 131 14.52 12.56 -2.30
C LEU A 131 15.08 13.64 -3.22
N GLU A 132 16.25 14.17 -2.87
CA GLU A 132 16.96 15.19 -3.65
C GLU A 132 17.49 14.64 -4.98
N ALA A 133 17.66 15.52 -5.96
CA ALA A 133 18.01 15.16 -7.34
C ALA A 133 19.39 14.50 -7.51
N ASP A 134 20.29 14.72 -6.56
CA ASP A 134 21.66 14.23 -6.50
C ASP A 134 21.80 12.92 -5.70
N LYS A 135 20.74 12.50 -4.99
CA LYS A 135 20.71 11.23 -4.26
C LYS A 135 20.14 10.11 -5.12
N LYS A 136 20.82 8.95 -5.14
CA LYS A 136 20.40 7.80 -5.95
C LYS A 136 19.21 7.03 -5.37
N GLY A 137 19.07 6.98 -4.06
CA GLY A 137 17.97 6.28 -3.41
C GLY A 137 17.98 6.41 -1.90
N ILE A 138 16.90 5.95 -1.28
CA ILE A 138 16.77 5.88 0.18
C ILE A 138 17.12 4.48 0.70
N ASN A 139 17.51 4.41 1.97
CA ASN A 139 17.58 3.12 2.67
C ASN A 139 16.19 2.70 3.15
N MET A 140 15.48 1.94 2.30
CA MET A 140 14.12 1.46 2.54
C MET A 140 13.95 0.76 3.91
N SER A 141 14.93 -0.05 4.33
CA SER A 141 14.86 -0.80 5.59
C SER A 141 14.90 0.10 6.83
N ARG A 142 15.42 1.32 6.72
CA ARG A 142 15.41 2.29 7.83
C ARG A 142 13.99 2.71 8.20
N ILE A 143 13.09 2.81 7.21
CA ILE A 143 11.68 3.12 7.45
C ILE A 143 11.09 2.07 8.40
N MET A 144 11.15 0.80 7.99
CA MET A 144 10.60 -0.29 8.80
C MET A 144 11.22 -0.35 10.19
N ARG A 145 12.56 -0.23 10.31
CA ARG A 145 13.24 -0.27 11.61
C ARG A 145 12.82 0.88 12.54
N SER A 146 12.57 2.07 12.01
CA SER A 146 12.03 3.19 12.79
C SER A 146 10.66 2.85 13.36
N PHE A 147 9.76 2.27 12.54
CA PHE A 147 8.46 1.81 13.03
C PHE A 147 8.59 0.72 14.09
N TYR A 148 9.41 -0.31 13.89
CA TYR A 148 9.57 -1.38 14.90
C TYR A 148 10.13 -0.88 16.23
N ARG A 149 11.03 0.12 16.21
CA ARG A 149 11.56 0.74 17.44
C ARG A 149 10.46 1.41 18.28
N HIS A 150 9.43 1.93 17.61
CA HIS A 150 8.32 2.64 18.25
C HIS A 150 7.02 1.80 18.32
N ALA A 151 6.95 0.67 17.64
CA ALA A 151 5.75 -0.17 17.55
C ALA A 151 5.34 -0.80 18.90
N GLU A 152 6.30 -0.99 19.80
CA GLU A 152 6.03 -1.49 21.16
C GLU A 152 5.51 -0.40 22.10
N THR A 153 5.60 0.88 21.72
CA THR A 153 5.03 2.01 22.48
C THR A 153 3.55 2.20 22.15
N GLN A 154 2.76 2.65 23.13
CA GLN A 154 1.32 2.94 22.96
C GLN A 154 1.13 3.93 21.82
N PHE A 155 0.37 3.57 20.78
CA PHE A 155 0.38 4.31 19.54
C PHE A 155 -0.66 5.44 19.56
N SER A 156 -0.17 6.65 19.45
CA SER A 156 -0.94 7.88 19.30
C SER A 156 -0.34 8.73 18.17
N PHE A 157 -0.94 9.88 17.84
CA PHE A 157 -0.32 10.80 16.87
C PHE A 157 1.11 11.19 17.29
N GLU A 158 1.41 11.18 18.58
CA GLU A 158 2.73 11.47 19.15
C GLU A 158 3.75 10.36 18.81
N VAL A 159 3.32 9.11 18.67
CA VAL A 159 4.21 8.03 18.21
C VAL A 159 4.51 8.15 16.73
N VAL A 160 3.50 8.46 15.91
CA VAL A 160 3.70 8.76 14.47
C VAL A 160 4.67 9.92 14.30
N ASP A 161 4.56 10.94 15.16
CA ASP A 161 5.46 12.08 15.18
C ASP A 161 6.90 11.69 15.52
N ALA A 162 7.09 10.93 16.61
CA ALA A 162 8.41 10.47 17.01
C ALA A 162 9.07 9.60 15.94
N VAL A 163 8.27 8.75 15.26
CA VAL A 163 8.72 7.98 14.10
C VAL A 163 9.15 8.91 12.97
N LEU A 164 8.35 9.93 12.64
CA LEU A 164 8.65 10.93 11.62
C LEU A 164 9.92 11.74 11.94
N ASP A 165 10.10 12.17 13.18
CA ASP A 165 11.27 12.95 13.61
C ASP A 165 12.55 12.12 13.68
N SER A 166 12.45 10.85 14.10
CA SER A 166 13.57 9.92 13.94
C SER A 166 13.89 9.71 12.46
N TYR A 167 12.86 9.67 11.61
CA TYR A 167 12.99 9.34 10.21
C TYR A 167 13.60 10.47 9.37
N LEU A 168 13.17 11.73 9.57
CA LEU A 168 13.75 12.90 8.92
C LEU A 168 15.23 13.08 9.30
N ARG A 169 15.57 12.88 10.58
CA ARG A 169 16.97 12.92 11.05
C ARG A 169 17.85 11.86 10.40
N ASP A 170 17.33 10.64 10.22
CA ASP A 170 18.11 9.53 9.68
C ASP A 170 18.36 9.60 8.16
N LEU A 171 17.55 10.38 7.43
CA LEU A 171 17.60 10.48 5.95
C LEU A 171 18.01 11.85 5.41
N ASP A 172 18.17 12.86 6.27
CA ASP A 172 18.50 14.23 5.88
C ASP A 172 17.56 14.71 4.75
N SER A 173 16.26 14.54 4.99
CA SER A 173 15.17 14.94 4.10
C SER A 173 14.24 15.90 4.83
N TYR A 174 13.51 16.71 4.07
CA TYR A 174 12.66 17.77 4.59
C TYR A 174 11.16 17.43 4.57
N ASP A 175 10.74 16.52 3.68
CA ASP A 175 9.33 16.15 3.54
C ASP A 175 9.13 14.66 3.77
N ALA A 176 8.15 14.32 4.59
CA ALA A 176 7.82 12.95 4.92
C ALA A 176 6.32 12.78 5.11
N ARG A 177 5.82 11.59 4.72
CA ARG A 177 4.43 11.22 4.83
C ARG A 177 4.31 9.80 5.36
N ILE A 178 3.53 9.64 6.42
CA ILE A 178 3.15 8.35 7.00
C ILE A 178 1.64 8.21 6.90
N MET A 179 1.19 7.04 6.47
CA MET A 179 -0.22 6.65 6.48
C MET A 179 -0.38 5.28 7.15
N LEU A 180 -1.27 5.22 8.12
CA LEU A 180 -1.69 4.00 8.82
C LEU A 180 -3.13 3.70 8.44
N ARG A 181 -3.44 2.48 8.02
CA ARG A 181 -4.81 2.06 7.67
C ARG A 181 -5.19 0.84 8.48
N PHE A 182 -6.34 0.89 9.12
CA PHE A 182 -6.84 -0.17 10.00
C PHE A 182 -8.37 -0.20 10.02
N SER A 183 -8.93 -1.29 10.54
CA SER A 183 -10.37 -1.49 10.69
C SER A 183 -10.74 -1.33 12.16
N TYR A 184 -11.39 -0.22 12.51
CA TYR A 184 -11.68 0.18 13.88
C TYR A 184 -13.05 -0.35 14.32
N PRO A 185 -13.14 -1.16 15.40
CA PRO A 185 -14.41 -1.69 15.89
C PRO A 185 -15.13 -0.71 16.83
N MET A 186 -16.43 -0.53 16.63
CA MET A 186 -17.31 0.12 17.60
C MET A 186 -18.53 -0.76 17.88
N LEU A 187 -18.91 -0.87 19.16
CA LEU A 187 -20.15 -1.53 19.54
C LEU A 187 -21.33 -0.61 19.19
N LYS A 188 -22.28 -1.14 18.41
CA LYS A 188 -23.48 -0.43 17.95
C LYS A 188 -24.73 -1.14 18.43
N ARG A 189 -25.68 -0.34 18.91
CA ARG A 189 -26.99 -0.81 19.36
C ARG A 189 -28.00 -0.72 18.23
N SER A 190 -28.88 -1.71 18.13
CA SER A 190 -29.98 -1.73 17.16
C SER A 190 -31.03 -0.65 17.48
N LEU A 191 -31.76 -0.22 16.46
CA LEU A 191 -32.72 0.90 16.55
C LEU A 191 -33.84 0.69 17.59
N ARG A 192 -34.35 -0.54 17.76
CA ARG A 192 -35.51 -0.84 18.62
C ARG A 192 -35.29 -2.03 19.54
N SER A 193 -34.74 -3.14 19.05
CA SER A 193 -34.64 -4.39 19.83
C SER A 193 -33.62 -4.34 20.95
N GLY A 194 -32.72 -3.35 20.94
CA GLY A 194 -31.65 -3.18 21.91
C GLY A 194 -30.53 -4.21 21.81
N LEU A 195 -30.47 -4.98 20.71
CA LEU A 195 -29.34 -5.84 20.38
C LEU A 195 -28.08 -5.01 20.16
N GLU A 196 -26.92 -5.62 20.37
CA GLU A 196 -25.63 -4.96 20.20
C GLU A 196 -24.71 -5.81 19.33
N GLY A 197 -23.99 -5.18 18.41
CA GLY A 197 -23.03 -5.83 17.54
C GLY A 197 -21.89 -4.89 17.14
N TYR A 198 -20.75 -5.45 16.75
CA TYR A 198 -19.59 -4.66 16.34
C TYR A 198 -19.72 -4.21 14.88
N GLN A 199 -19.71 -2.89 14.66
CA GLN A 199 -19.51 -2.28 13.35
C GLN A 199 -18.02 -1.94 13.20
N TYR A 200 -17.47 -2.21 12.03
CA TYR A 200 -16.10 -1.88 11.70
C TYR A 200 -16.05 -0.68 10.75
N TYR A 201 -15.10 0.23 11.01
CA TYR A 201 -14.85 1.43 10.23
C TYR A 201 -13.46 1.39 9.63
N ASN A 202 -13.37 1.58 8.31
CA ASN A 202 -12.07 1.72 7.67
C ASN A 202 -11.55 3.14 7.94
N ILE A 203 -10.49 3.21 8.73
CA ILE A 203 -9.86 4.46 9.13
C ILE A 203 -8.44 4.51 8.56
N ALA A 204 -8.04 5.68 8.08
CA ALA A 204 -6.65 5.98 7.82
C ALA A 204 -6.19 7.19 8.65
N LEU A 205 -5.09 7.03 9.36
CA LEU A 205 -4.36 8.14 9.97
C LEU A 205 -3.23 8.54 9.05
N GLU A 206 -3.19 9.81 8.68
CA GLU A 206 -2.13 10.36 7.86
C GLU A 206 -1.43 11.49 8.61
N MET A 207 -0.10 11.47 8.57
CA MET A 207 0.73 12.58 8.98
C MET A 207 1.61 13.01 7.81
N ALA A 208 1.43 14.25 7.36
CA ALA A 208 2.27 14.88 6.36
C ALA A 208 3.09 15.98 7.03
N LYS A 209 4.40 15.94 6.87
CA LYS A 209 5.33 16.93 7.38
C LYS A 209 6.18 17.46 6.24
N THR A 210 6.25 18.78 6.15
CA THR A 210 7.17 19.51 5.27
C THR A 210 8.14 20.32 6.11
N ALA A 211 9.07 21.03 5.45
CA ALA A 211 9.96 21.97 6.14
C ALA A 211 9.23 23.06 6.95
N THR A 212 7.98 23.39 6.60
CA THR A 212 7.26 24.55 7.16
C THR A 212 5.91 24.21 7.78
N SER A 213 5.37 23.02 7.50
CA SER A 213 4.04 22.63 7.94
C SER A 213 3.99 21.20 8.43
N ARG A 214 3.02 20.96 9.30
CA ARG A 214 2.70 19.63 9.80
C ARG A 214 1.19 19.49 9.82
N GLN A 215 0.70 18.43 9.20
CA GLN A 215 -0.72 18.16 9.06
C GLN A 215 -1.03 16.78 9.63
N LYS A 216 -2.03 16.73 10.51
CA LYS A 216 -2.61 15.50 11.04
C LYS A 216 -3.94 15.31 10.34
N ILE A 217 -4.12 14.21 9.62
CA ILE A 217 -5.31 13.97 8.82
C ILE A 217 -5.92 12.63 9.24
N ILE A 218 -7.25 12.61 9.41
CA ILE A 218 -8.03 11.39 9.62
C ILE A 218 -8.90 11.18 8.38
N HIS A 219 -8.87 9.97 7.84
CA HIS A 219 -9.77 9.51 6.79
C HIS A 219 -10.70 8.45 7.36
N LEU A 220 -11.99 8.58 7.10
CA LEU A 220 -13.04 7.65 7.49
C LEU A 220 -13.87 7.29 6.26
N ASP A 221 -14.03 6.00 5.98
CA ASP A 221 -15.05 5.54 5.04
C ASP A 221 -16.34 5.23 5.83
N TYR A 222 -17.30 6.17 5.77
CA TYR A 222 -18.59 6.04 6.42
C TYR A 222 -19.59 5.34 5.49
N VAL A 223 -20.16 4.24 5.95
CA VAL A 223 -21.08 3.39 5.17
C VAL A 223 -22.51 3.61 5.65
N TYR A 224 -23.40 3.97 4.72
CA TYR A 224 -24.79 4.29 5.00
C TYR A 224 -25.72 3.75 3.92
N SER A 225 -27.02 3.76 4.21
CA SER A 225 -28.08 3.52 3.22
C SER A 225 -28.58 4.84 2.66
N SER A 226 -28.63 4.97 1.34
CA SER A 226 -29.24 6.12 0.67
C SER A 226 -30.51 5.69 -0.06
N THR A 227 -31.57 6.49 0.09
CA THR A 227 -32.82 6.32 -0.64
C THR A 227 -33.01 7.53 -1.54
N CYS A 228 -33.23 7.29 -2.84
CA CYS A 228 -33.39 8.37 -3.81
C CYS A 228 -34.73 9.12 -3.59
N PRO A 229 -34.71 10.44 -3.34
CA PRO A 229 -35.92 11.24 -3.15
C PRO A 229 -36.89 11.13 -4.34
N CYS A 230 -36.36 11.19 -5.58
CA CYS A 230 -37.17 11.04 -6.79
C CYS A 230 -37.89 9.68 -6.83
N SER A 231 -37.17 8.60 -6.52
CA SER A 231 -37.77 7.26 -6.55
C SER A 231 -38.83 7.07 -5.48
N LEU A 232 -38.63 7.67 -4.30
CA LEU A 232 -39.62 7.71 -3.22
C LEU A 232 -40.89 8.45 -3.65
N GLU A 233 -40.75 9.65 -4.19
CA GLU A 233 -41.89 10.46 -4.63
C GLU A 233 -42.69 9.76 -5.75
N LEU A 234 -42.00 9.18 -6.74
CA LEU A 234 -42.65 8.45 -7.83
C LEU A 234 -43.33 7.17 -7.36
N SER A 235 -42.76 6.47 -6.39
CA SER A 235 -43.36 5.28 -5.79
C SER A 235 -44.64 5.63 -5.03
N GLU A 236 -44.61 6.72 -4.25
CA GLU A 236 -45.78 7.23 -3.55
C GLU A 236 -46.87 7.72 -4.52
N HIS A 237 -46.49 8.40 -5.59
CA HIS A 237 -47.41 8.80 -6.64
C HIS A 237 -48.12 7.58 -7.27
N ALA A 238 -47.38 6.52 -7.62
CA ALA A 238 -47.96 5.30 -8.18
C ALA A 238 -48.90 4.58 -7.20
N ARG A 239 -48.56 4.54 -5.90
CA ARG A 239 -49.43 3.99 -4.86
C ARG A 239 -50.73 4.77 -4.74
N ARG A 240 -50.67 6.11 -4.71
CA ARG A 240 -51.85 6.98 -4.51
C ARG A 240 -52.75 7.06 -5.73
N THR A 241 -52.17 7.19 -6.92
CA THR A 241 -52.93 7.47 -8.15
C THR A 241 -53.39 6.22 -8.88
N ARG A 242 -52.63 5.11 -8.75
CA ARG A 242 -52.89 3.86 -9.48
C ARG A 242 -53.16 2.66 -8.57
N GLY A 243 -53.06 2.81 -7.25
CA GLY A 243 -53.15 1.66 -6.32
C GLY A 243 -52.06 0.61 -6.55
N GLN A 244 -50.96 1.01 -7.21
CA GLN A 244 -49.88 0.09 -7.59
C GLN A 244 -48.87 -0.02 -6.46
N ILE A 245 -48.56 -1.24 -6.03
CA ILE A 245 -47.40 -1.46 -5.16
C ILE A 245 -46.13 -1.05 -5.92
N ALA A 246 -45.37 -0.14 -5.34
CA ALA A 246 -44.13 0.40 -5.90
C ALA A 246 -43.12 0.60 -4.77
N THR A 247 -41.89 0.14 -4.95
CA THR A 247 -40.84 0.24 -3.94
C THR A 247 -39.79 1.23 -4.43
N PRO A 248 -39.44 2.26 -3.64
CA PRO A 248 -38.34 3.13 -4.00
C PRO A 248 -37.02 2.39 -3.94
N HIS A 249 -36.09 2.75 -4.80
CA HIS A 249 -34.77 2.17 -4.72
C HIS A 249 -33.96 2.80 -3.58
N SER A 250 -33.23 1.93 -2.89
CA SER A 250 -32.30 2.27 -1.83
C SER A 250 -31.06 1.40 -1.97
N GLN A 251 -29.89 1.94 -1.66
CA GLN A 251 -28.62 1.26 -1.86
C GLN A 251 -27.65 1.52 -0.72
N ARG A 252 -26.65 0.64 -0.59
CA ARG A 252 -25.47 0.92 0.23
C ARG A 252 -24.64 2.02 -0.45
N SER A 253 -24.14 2.95 0.33
CA SER A 253 -23.36 4.10 -0.12
C SER A 253 -22.17 4.30 0.80
N VAL A 254 -21.12 4.94 0.28
CA VAL A 254 -19.90 5.24 1.03
C VAL A 254 -19.57 6.72 0.90
N ALA A 255 -19.28 7.36 2.02
CA ALA A 255 -18.69 8.68 2.07
C ALA A 255 -17.29 8.59 2.69
N ARG A 256 -16.25 8.85 1.90
CA ARG A 256 -14.90 9.04 2.42
C ARG A 256 -14.74 10.46 2.91
N VAL A 257 -14.71 10.60 4.22
CA VAL A 257 -14.52 11.86 4.94
C VAL A 257 -13.05 11.98 5.32
N SER A 258 -12.36 12.98 4.79
CA SER A 258 -10.97 13.30 5.12
C SER A 258 -10.94 14.64 5.85
N VAL A 259 -10.41 14.69 7.07
CA VAL A 259 -10.40 15.89 7.91
C VAL A 259 -8.99 16.19 8.39
N GLU A 260 -8.57 17.45 8.28
CA GLU A 260 -7.39 17.94 8.97
C GLU A 260 -7.76 18.22 10.45
N VAL A 261 -7.03 17.60 11.36
CA VAL A 261 -7.21 17.78 12.80
C VAL A 261 -6.43 19.02 13.24
N THR A 262 -7.13 19.95 13.87
CA THR A 262 -6.59 21.22 14.36
C THR A 262 -6.90 21.40 15.85
N GLY A 263 -6.13 22.27 16.52
CA GLY A 263 -6.23 22.49 17.95
C GLY A 263 -5.56 21.40 18.79
N ASP A 264 -5.68 21.56 20.11
CA ASP A 264 -5.04 20.69 21.10
C ASP A 264 -5.98 19.60 21.64
N GLU A 265 -7.29 19.74 21.43
CA GLU A 265 -8.28 18.75 21.85
C GLU A 265 -8.27 17.53 20.92
N VAL A 266 -8.39 16.34 21.52
CA VAL A 266 -8.42 15.09 20.77
C VAL A 266 -9.75 14.97 20.01
N LEU A 267 -9.67 14.83 18.69
CA LEU A 267 -10.77 14.36 17.85
C LEU A 267 -10.75 12.83 17.81
N TRP A 268 -11.67 12.19 18.55
CA TRP A 268 -11.76 10.74 18.57
C TRP A 268 -12.37 10.20 17.28
N PHE A 269 -12.05 8.95 16.93
CA PHE A 269 -12.66 8.28 15.78
C PHE A 269 -14.18 8.19 15.94
N GLU A 270 -14.62 7.91 17.17
CA GLU A 270 -16.02 7.84 17.55
C GLU A 270 -16.74 9.19 17.41
N ASP A 271 -16.02 10.30 17.57
CA ASP A 271 -16.59 11.64 17.37
C ASP A 271 -16.81 11.90 15.87
N LEU A 272 -15.84 11.55 15.02
CA LEU A 272 -16.00 11.70 13.56
C LEU A 272 -17.11 10.80 13.00
N VAL A 273 -17.22 9.57 13.50
CA VAL A 273 -18.35 8.68 13.20
C VAL A 273 -19.67 9.30 13.69
N GLY A 274 -19.68 9.89 14.89
CA GLY A 274 -20.83 10.61 15.43
C GLY A 274 -21.28 11.76 14.53
N LEU A 275 -20.35 12.62 14.09
CA LEU A 275 -20.64 13.71 13.15
C LEU A 275 -21.25 13.22 11.83
N CYS A 276 -20.77 12.07 11.33
CA CYS A 276 -21.33 11.45 10.12
C CYS A 276 -22.74 10.89 10.35
N ASN A 277 -22.98 10.26 11.50
CA ASN A 277 -24.28 9.70 11.87
C ASN A 277 -25.31 10.82 12.10
N ASP A 278 -24.93 11.90 12.78
CA ASP A 278 -25.79 13.07 12.97
C ASP A 278 -26.18 13.74 11.65
N ALA A 279 -25.27 13.74 10.66
CA ALA A 279 -25.54 14.27 9.33
C ALA A 279 -26.41 13.33 8.47
N ILE A 280 -26.13 12.02 8.54
CA ILE A 280 -26.78 10.99 7.73
C ILE A 280 -27.08 9.81 8.66
N PRO A 281 -28.27 9.74 9.26
CA PRO A 281 -28.58 8.80 10.35
C PRO A 281 -28.79 7.36 9.89
N THR A 282 -28.75 7.10 8.57
CA THR A 282 -29.01 5.81 7.95
C THR A 282 -27.78 4.90 7.89
N GLU A 283 -26.92 4.96 8.91
CA GLU A 283 -25.81 4.02 9.10
C GLU A 283 -26.29 2.57 9.04
N THR A 284 -25.54 1.68 8.38
CA THR A 284 -25.91 0.26 8.29
C THR A 284 -25.98 -0.40 9.68
N GLN A 285 -27.02 -1.19 9.91
CA GLN A 285 -27.22 -1.90 11.19
C GLN A 285 -26.46 -3.23 11.22
N VAL A 286 -25.85 -3.56 12.36
CA VAL A 286 -25.07 -4.79 12.54
C VAL A 286 -25.96 -5.99 12.85
N MET A 287 -26.82 -5.85 13.87
CA MET A 287 -27.74 -6.89 14.33
C MET A 287 -29.16 -6.33 14.37
N VAL A 288 -30.10 -7.04 13.77
CA VAL A 288 -31.49 -6.60 13.62
C VAL A 288 -32.47 -7.72 13.91
N LYS A 289 -33.64 -7.35 14.42
CA LYS A 289 -34.88 -8.11 14.41
C LYS A 289 -35.90 -7.42 13.50
N ARG A 290 -37.09 -8.00 13.37
CA ARG A 290 -38.18 -7.48 12.52
C ARG A 290 -38.53 -6.02 12.86
N GLU A 291 -38.56 -5.68 14.15
CA GLU A 291 -38.83 -4.33 14.62
C GLU A 291 -37.75 -3.33 14.20
N ASP A 292 -36.49 -3.75 14.12
CA ASP A 292 -35.36 -2.92 13.67
C ASP A 292 -35.36 -2.76 12.15
N GLU A 293 -35.68 -3.83 11.40
CA GLU A 293 -35.82 -3.75 9.94
C GLU A 293 -36.90 -2.74 9.55
N GLN A 294 -38.05 -2.76 10.24
CA GLN A 294 -39.09 -1.77 10.05
C GLN A 294 -38.61 -0.37 10.44
N ALA A 295 -37.93 -0.23 11.58
CA ALA A 295 -37.39 1.06 12.02
C ALA A 295 -36.40 1.64 11.01
N PHE A 296 -35.54 0.80 10.43
CA PHE A 296 -34.57 1.20 9.43
C PHE A 296 -35.23 1.59 8.11
N ALA A 297 -36.29 0.90 7.69
CA ALA A 297 -37.09 1.28 6.53
C ALA A 297 -37.76 2.66 6.72
N GLU A 298 -38.34 2.91 7.90
CA GLU A 298 -38.93 4.21 8.26
C GLU A 298 -37.87 5.32 8.33
N LEU A 299 -36.69 5.02 8.88
CA LEU A 299 -35.56 5.94 8.97
C LEU A 299 -35.06 6.33 7.57
N ASN A 300 -34.92 5.38 6.65
CA ASN A 300 -34.56 5.63 5.25
C ASN A 300 -35.61 6.48 4.54
N GLY A 301 -36.89 6.14 4.69
CA GLY A 301 -37.99 6.91 4.08
C GLY A 301 -38.04 8.37 4.59
N SER A 302 -37.67 8.59 5.84
CA SER A 302 -37.65 9.94 6.45
C SER A 302 -36.41 10.76 6.10
N ASN A 303 -35.36 10.14 5.56
CA ASN A 303 -34.06 10.74 5.27
C ASN A 303 -33.61 10.43 3.83
N ALA A 304 -34.53 10.51 2.86
CA ALA A 304 -34.18 10.37 1.45
C ALA A 304 -33.30 11.53 1.00
N ILE A 305 -32.18 11.24 0.33
CA ILE A 305 -31.15 12.22 -0.06
C ILE A 305 -30.52 11.88 -1.42
N PHE A 306 -30.14 12.90 -2.19
CA PHE A 306 -29.25 12.73 -3.33
C PHE A 306 -27.78 12.65 -2.89
N VAL A 307 -26.89 12.27 -3.81
CA VAL A 307 -25.43 12.24 -3.53
C VAL A 307 -24.88 13.64 -3.25
N GLU A 308 -25.47 14.67 -3.85
CA GLU A 308 -25.16 16.07 -3.59
C GLU A 308 -25.56 16.50 -2.17
N ASP A 309 -26.70 15.99 -1.67
CA ASP A 309 -27.15 16.28 -0.32
C ASP A 309 -26.26 15.61 0.71
N ALA A 310 -25.79 14.38 0.44
CA ALA A 310 -24.86 13.66 1.32
C ALA A 310 -23.59 14.48 1.59
N VAL A 311 -22.95 15.03 0.53
CA VAL A 311 -21.74 15.85 0.72
C VAL A 311 -22.02 17.19 1.40
N ARG A 312 -23.20 17.79 1.18
CA ARG A 312 -23.62 19.05 1.82
C ARG A 312 -23.92 18.86 3.31
N LEU A 313 -24.65 17.82 3.67
CA LEU A 313 -24.98 17.47 5.06
C LEU A 313 -23.70 17.19 5.86
N LEU A 314 -22.79 16.39 5.29
CA LEU A 314 -21.49 16.14 5.91
C LEU A 314 -20.65 17.41 6.01
N CYS A 315 -20.63 18.26 4.98
CA CYS A 315 -19.95 19.56 5.05
C CYS A 315 -20.47 20.44 6.19
N GLU A 316 -21.79 20.50 6.35
CA GLU A 316 -22.41 21.30 7.42
C GLU A 316 -22.06 20.73 8.80
N SER A 317 -22.13 19.41 8.98
CA SER A 317 -21.81 18.76 10.24
C SER A 317 -20.33 18.95 10.62
N LEU A 318 -19.40 18.68 9.69
CA LEU A 318 -17.97 18.81 9.91
C LEU A 318 -17.57 20.27 10.17
N GLY A 319 -18.16 21.23 9.46
CA GLY A 319 -17.86 22.66 9.61
C GLY A 319 -18.28 23.27 10.94
N ARG A 320 -19.05 22.57 11.78
CA ARG A 320 -19.44 23.02 13.12
C ARG A 320 -18.45 22.56 14.21
N ASP A 321 -17.58 21.60 13.94
CA ASP A 321 -16.62 21.09 14.93
C ASP A 321 -15.31 21.88 14.85
N ALA A 322 -14.98 22.62 15.92
CA ALA A 322 -13.80 23.48 15.97
C ALA A 322 -12.46 22.71 15.96
N ARG A 323 -12.47 21.38 16.16
CA ARG A 323 -11.28 20.53 16.05
C ARG A 323 -10.95 20.16 14.60
N ILE A 324 -11.86 20.46 13.66
CA ILE A 324 -11.71 20.17 12.24
C ILE A 324 -11.33 21.45 11.50
N GLY A 325 -10.19 21.42 10.81
CA GLY A 325 -9.75 22.48 9.90
C GLY A 325 -10.30 22.27 8.49
N ASP A 326 -9.39 22.10 7.54
CA ASP A 326 -9.75 21.75 6.16
C ASP A 326 -10.34 20.33 6.10
N PHE A 327 -11.21 20.07 5.13
CA PHE A 327 -11.77 18.73 4.93
C PHE A 327 -12.22 18.47 3.50
N ARG A 328 -12.39 17.20 3.18
CA ARG A 328 -12.94 16.72 1.91
C ARG A 328 -13.88 15.56 2.14
N VAL A 329 -15.02 15.60 1.46
CA VAL A 329 -16.00 14.53 1.41
C VAL A 329 -16.07 14.03 -0.02
N VAL A 330 -15.86 12.73 -0.22
CA VAL A 330 -16.11 12.05 -1.49
C VAL A 330 -17.20 11.01 -1.27
N ALA A 331 -18.33 11.17 -1.94
CA ALA A 331 -19.48 10.27 -1.81
C ALA A 331 -19.66 9.44 -3.08
N SER A 332 -20.03 8.17 -2.89
CA SER A 332 -20.50 7.27 -3.93
C SER A 332 -21.80 6.60 -3.49
N HIS A 333 -22.86 6.83 -4.25
CA HIS A 333 -24.13 6.12 -4.15
C HIS A 333 -24.11 4.96 -5.14
N GLN A 334 -24.16 3.73 -4.63
CA GLN A 334 -24.05 2.51 -5.45
C GLN A 334 -25.39 2.18 -6.10
N GLU A 335 -25.72 2.89 -7.18
CA GLU A 335 -27.05 2.89 -7.77
C GLU A 335 -27.54 1.48 -8.10
N SER A 336 -28.69 1.11 -7.55
CA SER A 336 -29.27 -0.22 -7.78
C SER A 336 -30.01 -0.35 -9.11
N LEU A 337 -30.40 0.78 -9.71
CA LEU A 337 -31.13 0.81 -11.00
C LEU A 337 -30.20 0.96 -12.21
N HIS A 338 -28.95 1.39 -11.98
CA HIS A 338 -27.99 1.67 -13.03
C HIS A 338 -26.78 0.73 -12.93
N SER A 339 -26.03 0.62 -14.03
CA SER A 339 -24.77 -0.14 -14.08
C SER A 339 -23.55 0.71 -13.72
N HIS A 340 -23.75 1.82 -13.00
CA HIS A 340 -22.76 2.81 -12.62
C HIS A 340 -23.22 3.56 -11.37
N ASP A 341 -22.28 4.10 -10.62
CA ASP A 341 -22.55 4.80 -9.36
C ASP A 341 -22.75 6.32 -9.59
N ALA A 342 -23.55 6.95 -8.74
CA ALA A 342 -23.63 8.41 -8.66
C ALA A 342 -22.58 8.92 -7.66
N VAL A 343 -21.75 9.88 -8.07
CA VAL A 343 -20.60 10.33 -7.27
C VAL A 343 -20.60 11.84 -7.07
N SER A 344 -20.06 12.29 -5.94
CA SER A 344 -19.87 13.71 -5.63
C SER A 344 -18.59 13.95 -4.82
N VAL A 345 -17.98 15.13 -5.01
CA VAL A 345 -16.81 15.58 -4.27
C VAL A 345 -17.05 16.99 -3.76
N LEU A 346 -16.84 17.20 -2.47
CA LEU A 346 -16.84 18.53 -1.85
C LEU A 346 -15.53 18.70 -1.08
N THR A 347 -14.86 19.84 -1.25
CA THR A 347 -13.61 20.18 -0.56
C THR A 347 -13.73 21.57 0.06
N MET A 348 -13.39 21.67 1.35
CA MET A 348 -13.27 22.92 2.09
C MET A 348 -11.81 23.13 2.46
N GLY A 349 -11.31 24.34 2.17
CA GLY A 349 -9.92 24.72 2.41
C GLY A 349 -8.95 24.43 1.26
N GLU A 350 -7.65 24.42 1.57
CA GLU A 350 -6.56 24.21 0.63
C GLU A 350 -5.93 22.81 0.75
N THR A 351 -5.91 22.21 1.95
CA THR A 351 -5.22 20.93 2.25
C THR A 351 -5.57 19.81 1.27
N PHE A 352 -6.84 19.71 0.86
CA PHE A 352 -7.32 18.64 -0.04
C PHE A 352 -7.62 19.12 -1.47
N ARG A 353 -7.31 20.38 -1.80
CA ARG A 353 -7.66 20.96 -3.09
C ARG A 353 -6.87 20.26 -4.20
N GLN A 354 -7.58 19.76 -5.20
CA GLN A 354 -6.98 19.09 -6.35
C GLN A 354 -7.61 19.62 -7.64
N LYS A 355 -6.77 19.89 -8.65
CA LYS A 355 -7.24 20.27 -10.00
C LYS A 355 -7.62 19.06 -10.86
N SER A 356 -6.96 17.94 -10.62
CA SER A 356 -7.20 16.67 -11.32
C SER A 356 -7.36 15.58 -10.27
N PHE A 357 -8.27 14.65 -10.53
CA PHE A 357 -8.46 13.46 -9.70
C PHE A 357 -7.69 12.28 -10.29
N ASP A 358 -7.29 11.36 -9.42
CA ASP A 358 -6.79 10.05 -9.84
C ASP A 358 -7.91 9.33 -10.63
N PRO A 359 -7.61 8.70 -11.79
CA PRO A 359 -8.62 7.99 -12.57
C PRO A 359 -9.38 6.90 -11.82
N ARG A 360 -8.83 6.40 -10.71
CA ARG A 360 -9.41 5.37 -9.83
C ARG A 360 -9.85 5.90 -8.47
N LEU A 361 -10.06 7.21 -8.33
CA LEU A 361 -10.50 7.82 -7.06
C LEU A 361 -11.74 7.13 -6.49
N PHE A 362 -12.72 6.83 -7.34
CA PHE A 362 -14.00 6.25 -6.94
C PHE A 362 -13.98 4.72 -6.83
N ASP A 363 -13.00 4.04 -7.45
CA ASP A 363 -12.90 2.57 -7.47
C ASP A 363 -12.82 1.94 -6.06
N SER A 364 -12.40 2.72 -5.06
CA SER A 364 -12.27 2.27 -3.67
C SER A 364 -13.41 2.71 -2.75
N LEU A 365 -14.42 3.42 -3.26
CA LEU A 365 -15.57 3.91 -2.49
C LEU A 365 -16.73 2.92 -2.54
N TYR A 366 -16.43 1.68 -2.14
CA TYR A 366 -17.41 0.64 -1.96
C TYR A 366 -17.16 -0.09 -0.64
N HIS A 367 -18.21 -0.66 -0.09
CA HIS A 367 -18.06 -1.50 1.08
C HIS A 367 -17.36 -2.80 0.71
N VAL A 368 -16.13 -2.97 1.19
CA VAL A 368 -15.40 -4.25 1.15
C VAL A 368 -15.91 -5.08 2.32
N GLY A 369 -16.61 -6.17 2.01
CA GLY A 369 -17.33 -7.02 2.97
C GLY A 369 -16.44 -7.79 3.93
#